data_AF-A0AAF1KP78-F1
#
_entry.id   AF-A0AAF1KP78-F1
#
_cell.length_a   1.000
_cell.length_b   1.000
_cell.length_c   1.000
_cell.angle_alpha   90.00
_cell.angle_beta   90.00
_cell.angle_gamma   90.00
#
_symmetry.space_group_name_H-M   'P 1'
#
loop_
_entity.id
_entity.type
_entity.pdbx_description
1 polymer ?
#
loop_
_entity_poly.entity_id
_entity_poly.type
_entity_poly.pdbx_seq_one_letter_code
_entity_poly.pdbx_strand_id
1 'polypeptide(L)' 'MGQRDLRRLLVLGATAVVRWARRYGAPAGSWLARMLLKKPPKLVAVALANKLARTAWALMAHGGVYQAPASGTV' A
#
# COMPACT_ATOMS: atom_id res chain seq x y z
N MET A 1 -20.12 -13.57 6.82
CA MET A 1 -18.96 -13.54 7.73
C MET A 1 -17.77 -12.95 6.97
N GLY A 2 -17.58 -11.63 7.08
CA GLY A 2 -16.62 -10.87 6.27
C GLY A 2 -15.17 -11.10 6.71
N GLN A 3 -14.28 -11.22 5.74
CA GLN A 3 -12.94 -11.80 5.88
C GLN A 3 -11.98 -10.92 6.69
N ARG A 4 -12.10 -10.97 8.02
CA ARG A 4 -11.15 -10.36 8.97
C ARG A 4 -9.71 -10.75 8.67
N ASP A 5 -9.50 -11.96 8.17
CA ASP A 5 -8.19 -12.50 7.82
C ASP A 5 -7.59 -11.77 6.62
N LEU A 6 -8.36 -11.47 5.57
CA LEU A 6 -7.86 -10.67 4.45
C LEU A 6 -7.44 -9.27 4.90
N ARG A 7 -8.24 -8.62 5.75
CA ARG A 7 -7.89 -7.31 6.30
C ARG A 7 -6.61 -7.38 7.15
N ARG A 8 -6.45 -8.43 7.97
CA ARG A 8 -5.22 -8.65 8.75
C ARG A 8 -4.02 -8.86 7.84
N LEU A 9 -4.13 -9.71 6.83
CA LEU A 9 -3.05 -9.97 5.87
C LEU A 9 -2.63 -8.70 5.12
N LEU A 10 -3.59 -7.90 4.65
CA LEU A 10 -3.31 -6.62 3.98
C LEU A 10 -2.59 -5.62 4.91
N VAL A 11 -3.02 -5.52 6.16
CA VAL A 11 -2.37 -4.63 7.15
C VAL A 11 -0.98 -5.13 7.52
N LEU A 12 -0.78 -6.44 7.68
CA LEU A 12 0.52 -7.04 7.96
C LEU A 12 1.50 -6.79 6.81
N GLY A 13 1.08 -7.02 5.57
CA GLY A 13 1.87 -6.74 4.36
C GLY A 13 2.24 -5.26 4.25
N ALA A 14 1.27 -4.37 4.44
CA ALA A 14 1.53 -2.93 4.42
C ALA A 14 2.48 -2.48 5.54
N THR A 15 2.39 -3.08 6.72
CA THR A 15 3.29 -2.80 7.85
C THR A 15 4.72 -3.27 7.54
N ALA A 16 4.87 -4.42 6.89
CA ALA A 16 6.18 -4.92 6.45
C ALA A 16 6.82 -3.98 5.42
N VAL A 17 6.05 -3.53 4.42
CA VAL A 17 6.51 -2.58 3.39
C VAL A 17 6.93 -1.25 4.02
N VAL A 18 6.13 -0.70 4.95
CA VAL A 18 6.47 0.53 5.68
C VAL A 18 7.73 0.34 6.52
N ARG A 19 7.88 -0.80 7.21
CA ARG A 19 9.08 -1.10 7.99
C ARG A 19 10.33 -1.17 7.10
N TRP A 20 10.21 -1.83 5.94
CA TRP A 20 11.30 -1.93 4.98
C TRP A 20 11.67 -0.56 4.40
N ALA A 21 10.68 0.24 3.98
CA ALA A 21 10.87 1.59 3.48
C ALA A 21 11.52 2.54 4.50
N ARG A 22 11.29 2.33 5.79
CA ARG A 22 11.99 3.08 6.86
C ARG A 22 13.42 2.63 7.07
N ARG A 23 13.71 1.34 6.88
CA ARG A 23 15.03 0.75 7.15
C ARG A 23 16.00 0.92 5.98
N TYR A 24 15.50 0.79 4.75
CA TYR A 24 16.32 0.79 3.54
C TYR A 24 16.07 2.01 2.64
N GLY A 25 15.16 2.90 3.05
CA GLY A 25 14.72 4.03 2.24
C GLY A 25 13.52 3.67 1.38
N ALA A 26 12.55 4.59 1.33
CA ALA A 26 11.47 4.52 0.36
C ALA A 26 11.97 4.99 -1.00
N PRO A 27 11.45 4.47 -2.13
CA PRO A 27 11.83 4.97 -3.45
C PRO A 27 11.65 6.49 -3.52
N ALA A 28 12.69 7.21 -3.96
CA ALA A 28 12.66 8.67 -4.06
C ALA A 28 11.49 9.13 -4.93
N GLY A 29 10.77 10.17 -4.51
CA GLY A 29 9.57 10.67 -5.19
C GLY A 29 8.30 9.83 -5.00
N SER A 30 8.37 8.62 -4.41
CA SER A 30 7.19 7.79 -4.19
C SER A 30 6.19 8.44 -3.23
N TRP A 31 4.90 8.12 -3.41
CA TRP A 31 3.86 8.50 -2.46
C TRP A 31 4.19 8.04 -1.04
N LEU A 32 4.81 6.86 -0.90
CA LEU A 32 5.21 6.30 0.39
C LEU A 32 6.29 7.15 1.08
N ALA A 33 7.32 7.58 0.33
CA ALA A 33 8.35 8.48 0.83
C ALA A 33 7.76 9.81 1.33
N ARG A 34 6.90 10.44 0.51
CA ARG A 34 6.22 11.70 0.88
C ARG A 34 5.34 11.56 2.11
N MET A 35 4.68 10.41 2.26
CA MET A 35 3.80 10.17 3.39
C MET A 35 4.58 9.87 4.68
N LEU A 36 5.69 9.14 4.59
CA LEU A 36 6.58 8.87 5.72
C LEU A 36 7.26 10.15 6.26
N LEU A 37 7.46 11.16 5.41
CA LEU A 37 7.96 12.46 5.83
C LEU A 37 6.92 13.28 6.63
N LYS A 38 5.62 13.05 6.41
CA LYS A 38 4.54 13.90 6.95
C LYS A 38 3.73 13.24 8.07
N LYS A 39 3.70 11.91 8.17
CA LYS A 39 2.78 11.18 9.04
C LYS A 39 3.47 10.03 9.78
N PRO A 40 2.97 9.66 10.97
CA PRO A 40 3.49 8.54 11.73
C PRO A 40 3.27 7.21 10.96
N PRO A 41 4.23 6.27 11.05
CA PRO A 41 4.30 5.11 10.17
C PRO A 41 3.12 4.15 10.29
N LYS A 42 2.49 4.06 11.47
CA LYS A 42 1.29 3.24 11.66
C LYS A 42 0.11 3.73 10.81
N LEU A 43 -0.07 5.04 10.67
CA LEU A 43 -1.10 5.61 9.81
C LEU A 43 -0.78 5.37 8.33
N VAL A 44 0.49 5.46 7.96
CA VAL A 44 0.96 5.18 6.59
C VAL A 44 0.69 3.72 6.21
N ALA A 45 0.91 2.78 7.13
CA ALA A 45 0.62 1.36 6.90
C ALA A 45 -0.87 1.11 6.67
N VAL A 46 -1.75 1.76 7.45
CA VAL A 46 -3.21 1.64 7.25
C VAL A 46 -3.64 2.26 5.91
N ALA A 47 -3.09 3.42 5.55
CA ALA A 47 -3.38 4.06 4.27
C ALA A 47 -2.91 3.20 3.09
N LEU A 48 -1.72 2.59 3.19
CA LEU A 48 -1.20 1.66 2.20
C LEU A 48 -2.08 0.41 2.08
N ALA A 49 -2.53 -0.16 3.21
CA ALA A 49 -3.46 -1.28 3.21
C ALA A 49 -4.79 -0.92 2.53
N ASN A 50 -5.33 0.28 2.77
CA ASN A 50 -6.54 0.76 2.10
C ASN A 50 -6.34 0.91 0.58
N LYS A 51 -5.17 1.42 0.16
CA LYS A 51 -4.81 1.52 -1.25
C LYS A 51 -4.78 0.14 -1.91
N LEU A 52 -4.11 -0.83 -1.29
CA LEU A 52 -4.04 -2.22 -1.78
C LEU A 52 -5.43 -2.88 -1.83
N ALA A 53 -6.25 -2.67 -0.81
CA ALA A 53 -7.62 -3.19 -0.78
C ALA A 53 -8.46 -2.64 -1.94
N ARG A 54 -8.34 -1.34 -2.25
CA ARG A 54 -9.06 -0.72 -3.37
C ARG A 54 -8.57 -1.24 -4.73
N THR A 55 -7.27 -1.45 -4.89
CA THR A 55 -6.71 -2.08 -6.10
C THR A 55 -7.20 -3.51 -6.27
N ALA A 56 -7.18 -4.31 -5.21
CA ALA A 56 -7.70 -5.67 -5.22
C ALA A 56 -9.20 -5.70 -5.54
N TRP A 57 -9.98 -4.81 -4.92
CA TRP A 57 -11.41 -4.69 -5.21
C TRP A 57 -11.66 -4.33 -6.68
N ALA A 58 -10.97 -3.34 -7.23
CA ALA A 58 -11.13 -2.97 -8.63
C ALA A 58 -10.78 -4.14 -9.57
N LEU A 59 -9.74 -4.91 -9.24
CA LEU A 59 -9.34 -6.09 -10.00
C LEU A 59 -10.41 -7.19 -9.97
N MET A 60 -10.95 -7.47 -8.77
CA MET A 60 -12.01 -8.48 -8.59
C MET A 60 -13.35 -8.05 -9.19
N ALA A 61 -13.70 -6.76 -9.08
CA ALA A 61 -14.99 -6.23 -9.53
C ALA A 61 -15.05 -6.05 -11.05
N HIS A 62 -13.95 -5.67 -11.68
CA HIS A 62 -13.91 -5.38 -13.11
C HIS A 62 -13.28 -6.48 -13.96
N GLY A 63 -12.69 -7.52 -13.36
CA GLY A 63 -12.09 -8.63 -14.09
C GLY A 63 -10.96 -8.17 -15.02
N GLY A 64 -9.78 -7.93 -14.47
CA GLY A 64 -8.62 -7.47 -15.24
C GLY A 64 -7.30 -8.09 -14.78
N VAL A 65 -6.23 -7.82 -15.51
CA VAL A 65 -4.86 -8.11 -15.10
C VAL A 65 -4.29 -6.91 -14.37
N TYR A 66 -3.64 -7.13 -13.22
CA TYR A 66 -3.01 -6.05 -12.47
C TYR A 66 -1.94 -5.38 -13.35
N GLN A 67 -2.18 -4.12 -13.70
CA GLN A 67 -1.15 -3.27 -14.30
C GLN A 67 -0.49 -2.47 -13.19
N ALA A 68 0.82 -2.65 -13.05
CA ALA A 68 1.59 -1.82 -12.15
C ALA A 68 1.36 -0.35 -12.52
N PRO A 69 1.08 0.54 -11.54
CA PRO A 69 0.90 1.94 -11.84
C PRO A 69 2.16 2.42 -12.54
N ALA A 70 2.01 2.88 -13.79
CA ALA A 70 3.10 3.48 -14.53
C ALA A 70 3.75 4.52 -13.62
N SER A 71 5.02 4.31 -13.28
CA SER A 71 5.82 5.26 -12.52
C SER A 71 5.81 6.55 -13.32
N GLY A 72 4.90 7.46 -12.98
CA GLY A 72 4.75 8.74 -13.65
C GLY A 72 6.02 9.55 -13.44
N THR A 73 6.96 9.41 -14.37
CA THR A 73 7.92 10.44 -14.74
C THR A 73 7.14 11.51 -15.48
N VAL A 74 6.68 12.52 -14.73
CA VAL A 74 6.44 13.86 -15.25
C VAL A 74 6.96 14.84 -14.20
#